data_AF-A0A7W0X9Y4-F1
#
_entry.id   AF-A0A7W0X9Y4-F1
#
_cell.length_a   1.000
_cell.length_b   1.000
_cell.length_c   1.000
_cell.angle_alpha   90.00
_cell.angle_beta   90.00
_cell.angle_gamma   90.00
#
_symmetry.space_group_name_H-M   'P 1'
#
loop_
_entity.id
_entity.type
_entity.pdbx_description
1 polymer ?
#
loop_
_entity_poly.entity_id
_entity_poly.type
_entity_poly.pdbx_seq_one_letter_code
_entity_poly.pdbx_strand_id
1 'polypeptide(L)'
;VLTAAIGALKIPAVTAFMNQVLAYLPNVIAAIVIFVVAAALAGAIAGGVAKLLGDTPTGKIVATAVPSLVLLIAVFMILNQLKIAPEIVQITYTALLGAVALASALAFGLGGREVAGQMLGDAYRKGQEQKDQVKADVQTGKDRGQEQAERGKQRAQQEVGDGRGERGGTGSYRA
;
A
#
# COMPACT_ATOMS: atom_id res chain seq x y z
N VAL A 1 -22.48 47.40 -24.98
CA VAL A 1 -22.20 48.51 -25.93
C VAL A 1 -21.26 48.09 -27.06
N LEU A 2 -20.14 47.41 -26.80
CA LEU A 2 -19.22 46.92 -27.86
C LEU A 2 -19.86 45.87 -28.79
N THR A 3 -20.71 45.00 -28.24
CA THR A 3 -21.49 43.99 -29.00
C THR A 3 -22.52 44.59 -29.96
N ALA A 4 -23.09 45.76 -29.63
CA ALA A 4 -24.06 46.45 -30.47
C ALA A 4 -23.40 47.18 -31.66
N ALA A 5 -22.20 47.74 -31.46
CA ALA A 5 -21.44 48.44 -32.51
C ALA A 5 -20.88 47.48 -33.58
N ILE A 6 -20.47 46.27 -33.19
CA ILE A 6 -19.95 45.24 -34.11
C ILE A 6 -21.07 44.55 -34.89
N GLY A 7 -22.22 44.33 -34.25
CA GLY A 7 -23.44 43.89 -34.94
C GLY A 7 -23.89 44.87 -36.03
N ALA A 8 -23.64 46.18 -35.85
CA ALA A 8 -23.96 47.22 -36.82
C ALA A 8 -23.03 47.24 -38.05
N LEU A 9 -21.78 46.76 -37.94
CA LEU A 9 -20.86 46.63 -39.08
C LEU A 9 -21.30 45.53 -40.08
N LYS A 10 -22.24 44.64 -39.71
CA LYS A 10 -22.67 43.49 -40.54
C LYS A 10 -21.49 42.72 -41.15
N ILE A 11 -20.40 42.57 -40.40
CA ILE A 11 -19.29 41.69 -40.77
C ILE A 11 -19.40 40.45 -39.87
N PRO A 12 -20.07 39.37 -40.31
CA PRO A 12 -20.21 38.13 -39.55
C PRO A 12 -18.89 37.61 -38.95
N ALA A 13 -17.78 37.85 -39.63
CA ALA A 13 -16.45 37.45 -39.18
C ALA A 13 -16.05 38.08 -37.83
N VAL A 14 -16.37 39.36 -37.58
CA VAL A 14 -15.98 40.04 -36.34
C VAL A 14 -16.82 39.56 -35.15
N THR A 15 -18.13 39.39 -35.34
CA THR A 15 -19.02 38.81 -34.31
C THR A 15 -18.64 37.35 -34.00
N ALA A 16 -18.30 36.55 -35.02
CA ALA A 16 -17.85 35.17 -34.83
C ALA A 16 -16.54 35.08 -34.03
N PHE A 17 -15.55 35.93 -34.37
CA PHE A 17 -14.30 36.02 -33.61
C PHE A 17 -14.54 36.43 -32.16
N MET A 18 -15.37 37.44 -31.91
CA MET A 18 -15.67 37.90 -30.55
C MET A 18 -16.32 36.79 -29.71
N ASN A 19 -17.25 36.02 -30.30
CA ASN A 19 -17.86 34.88 -29.62
C ASN A 19 -16.84 33.78 -29.29
N GLN A 20 -15.86 33.52 -30.16
CA GLN A 20 -14.78 32.58 -29.89
C GLN A 20 -13.89 33.04 -28.73
N VAL A 21 -13.55 34.33 -28.67
CA VAL A 21 -12.76 34.91 -27.57
C VAL A 21 -13.52 34.78 -26.24
N LEU A 22 -14.82 35.11 -26.22
CA LEU A 22 -15.65 34.97 -25.03
C LEU A 22 -15.79 33.50 -24.60
N ALA A 23 -15.91 32.57 -25.54
CA ALA A 23 -15.96 31.14 -25.27
C ALA A 23 -14.62 30.57 -24.75
N TYR A 24 -13.50 31.27 -24.98
CA TYR A 24 -12.20 30.90 -24.45
C TYR A 24 -12.00 31.32 -22.99
N LEU A 25 -12.65 32.41 -22.57
CA LEU A 25 -12.49 33.01 -21.24
C LEU A 25 -12.72 32.04 -20.06
N PRO A 26 -13.73 31.15 -20.07
CA PRO A 26 -13.90 30.14 -19.02
C PRO A 26 -12.68 29.23 -18.84
N ASN A 27 -12.01 28.87 -19.94
CA ASN A 27 -10.84 28.00 -19.88
C ASN A 27 -9.63 28.73 -19.26
N VAL A 28 -9.47 30.03 -19.54
CA VAL A 28 -8.44 30.87 -18.92
C VAL A 28 -8.66 30.96 -17.41
N ILE A 29 -9.90 31.16 -16.98
CA ILE A 29 -10.26 31.17 -15.56
C ILE A 29 -9.92 29.81 -14.93
N ALA A 30 -10.30 28.70 -15.57
CA ALA A 30 -9.97 27.36 -15.09
C ALA A 30 -8.45 27.14 -14.97
N ALA A 31 -7.66 27.58 -15.95
CA ALA A 31 -6.21 27.52 -15.91
C ALA A 31 -5.61 28.30 -14.73
N ILE A 32 -6.11 29.51 -14.46
CA ILE A 32 -5.68 30.31 -13.31
C ILE A 32 -6.02 29.60 -11.99
N VAL A 33 -7.24 29.06 -11.87
CA VAL A 33 -7.66 28.32 -10.68
C VAL A 33 -6.76 27.10 -10.44
N ILE A 34 -6.46 26.32 -11.49
CA ILE A 34 -5.54 25.18 -11.40
C ILE A 34 -4.16 25.62 -10.92
N PHE A 35 -3.63 26.71 -11.47
CA PHE A 35 -2.33 27.25 -11.05
C PHE A 35 -2.32 27.62 -9.56
N VAL A 36 -3.33 28.36 -9.09
CA VAL A 36 -3.43 28.78 -7.69
C VAL A 36 -3.52 27.57 -6.76
N VAL A 37 -4.37 26.60 -7.09
CA VAL A 37 -4.53 25.37 -6.29
C VAL A 37 -3.23 24.56 -6.27
N ALA A 38 -2.58 24.39 -7.41
CA ALA A 38 -1.32 23.67 -7.49
C ALA A 38 -0.20 24.35 -6.70
N ALA A 39 -0.08 25.68 -6.80
CA ALA A 39 0.90 26.45 -6.03
C ALA A 39 0.64 26.36 -4.52
N ALA A 40 -0.63 26.43 -4.09
CA ALA A 40 -1.02 26.27 -2.69
C ALA A 40 -0.69 24.86 -2.17
N LEU A 41 -1.00 23.82 -2.95
CA LEU A 41 -0.66 22.43 -2.62
C LEU A 41 0.85 22.21 -2.54
N ALA A 42 1.61 22.72 -3.52
CA ALA A 42 3.05 22.65 -3.54
C ALA A 42 3.66 23.30 -2.28
N GLY A 43 3.20 24.49 -1.90
CA GLY A 43 3.62 25.17 -0.68
C GLY A 43 3.24 24.41 0.60
N ALA A 44 2.03 23.86 0.65
CA ALA A 44 1.56 23.07 1.79
C ALA A 44 2.40 21.79 1.98
N ILE A 45 2.75 21.11 0.88
CA ILE A 45 3.62 19.92 0.90
C ILE A 45 5.02 20.30 1.36
N ALA A 46 5.63 21.35 0.79
CA ALA A 46 6.96 21.81 1.19
C ALA A 46 7.01 22.13 2.70
N GLY A 47 6.01 22.87 3.19
CA GLY A 47 5.89 23.20 4.61
C GLY A 47 5.61 21.99 5.50
N GLY A 48 4.80 21.03 5.03
CA GLY A 48 4.52 19.78 5.73
C GLY A 48 5.77 18.91 5.86
N VAL A 49 6.53 18.75 4.79
CA VAL A 49 7.80 18.00 4.78
C VAL A 49 8.80 18.64 5.74
N ALA A 50 8.95 19.96 5.71
CA ALA A 50 9.84 20.67 6.63
C ALA A 50 9.46 20.45 8.11
N LYS A 51 8.16 20.39 8.43
CA LYS A 51 7.68 20.11 9.80
C LYS A 51 7.90 18.66 10.23
N LEU A 52 7.74 17.70 9.33
CA LEU A 52 7.79 16.27 9.64
C LEU A 52 9.21 15.69 9.62
N LEU A 53 10.02 16.11 8.65
CA LEU A 53 11.37 15.59 8.42
C LEU A 53 12.49 16.53 8.89
N GLY A 54 12.15 17.75 9.31
CA GLY A 54 13.13 18.76 9.74
C GLY A 54 14.17 19.09 8.66
N ASP A 55 15.34 19.55 9.09
CA ASP A 55 16.42 19.98 8.18
C ASP A 55 17.32 18.81 7.70
N THR A 56 16.78 17.59 7.67
CA THR A 56 17.52 16.41 7.23
C THR A 56 17.82 16.48 5.72
N PRO A 57 18.93 15.86 5.25
CA PRO A 57 19.24 15.79 3.82
C PRO A 57 18.08 15.21 3.00
N THR A 58 17.43 14.18 3.52
CA THR A 58 16.24 13.56 2.91
C THR A 58 15.05 14.53 2.91
N GLY A 59 14.80 15.23 4.01
CA GLY A 59 13.76 16.27 4.09
C GLY A 59 13.93 17.35 3.04
N LYS A 60 15.16 17.85 2.83
CA LYS A 60 15.48 18.86 1.80
C LYS A 60 15.18 18.39 0.38
N ILE A 61 15.56 17.14 0.07
CA ILE A 61 15.31 16.54 -1.25
C ILE A 61 13.80 16.41 -1.47
N VAL A 62 13.07 15.84 -0.51
CA VAL A 62 11.62 15.61 -0.63
C VAL A 62 10.84 16.93 -0.69
N ALA A 63 11.24 17.92 0.11
CA ALA A 63 10.62 19.25 0.16
C ALA A 63 10.79 20.03 -1.15
N THR A 64 11.76 19.64 -1.99
CA THR A 64 11.95 20.25 -3.31
C THR A 64 11.31 19.39 -4.39
N ALA A 65 11.60 18.08 -4.40
CA ALA A 65 11.19 17.18 -5.47
C ALA A 65 9.66 17.04 -5.58
N VAL A 66 8.96 16.86 -4.46
CA VAL A 66 7.51 16.61 -4.49
C VAL A 66 6.73 17.85 -4.93
N PRO A 67 6.97 19.06 -4.38
CA PRO A 67 6.32 20.28 -4.87
C PRO A 67 6.63 20.58 -6.34
N SER A 68 7.87 20.36 -6.78
CA SER A 68 8.23 20.52 -8.20
C SER A 68 7.46 19.57 -9.11
N LEU A 69 7.20 18.33 -8.68
CA LEU A 69 6.40 17.37 -9.43
C LEU A 69 4.93 17.82 -9.54
N VAL A 70 4.35 18.34 -8.46
CA VAL A 70 2.98 18.88 -8.45
C VAL A 70 2.86 20.03 -9.44
N LEU A 71 3.82 20.98 -9.42
CA LEU A 71 3.83 22.09 -10.37
C LEU A 71 4.01 21.63 -11.81
N LEU A 72 4.89 20.65 -12.06
CA LEU A 72 5.07 20.07 -13.39
C LEU A 72 3.76 19.51 -13.94
N ILE A 73 3.04 18.71 -13.15
CA ILE A 73 1.73 18.15 -13.55
C ILE A 73 0.71 19.27 -13.81
N ALA A 74 0.69 20.29 -12.96
CA ALA A 74 -0.21 21.42 -13.11
C ALA A 74 0.04 22.18 -14.42
N VAL A 75 1.31 22.34 -14.84
CA VAL A 75 1.64 22.98 -16.12
C VAL A 75 1.00 22.23 -17.29
N PHE A 76 1.08 20.90 -17.35
CA PHE A 76 0.41 20.13 -18.41
C PHE A 76 -1.12 20.29 -18.38
N MET A 77 -1.72 20.31 -17.19
CA MET A 77 -3.17 20.56 -17.04
C MET A 77 -3.57 21.95 -17.53
N ILE A 78 -2.76 22.97 -17.20
CA ILE A 78 -2.96 24.35 -17.63
C ILE A 78 -2.87 24.47 -19.16
N LEU A 79 -1.83 23.89 -19.77
CA LEU A 79 -1.66 23.90 -21.22
C LEU A 79 -2.84 23.25 -21.94
N ASN A 80 -3.35 22.16 -21.40
CA ASN A 80 -4.53 21.49 -21.94
C ASN A 80 -5.79 22.35 -21.82
N GLN A 81 -6.00 23.03 -20.68
CA GLN A 81 -7.13 23.96 -20.53
C GLN A 81 -7.03 25.15 -21.46
N LEU A 82 -5.83 25.70 -21.64
CA LEU A 82 -5.58 26.76 -22.61
C LEU A 82 -5.71 26.29 -24.07
N LYS A 83 -6.01 25.01 -24.31
CA LYS A 83 -6.17 24.40 -25.65
C LYS A 83 -4.96 24.59 -26.55
N ILE A 84 -3.77 24.63 -25.96
CA ILE A 84 -2.50 24.74 -26.70
C ILE A 84 -2.09 23.33 -27.12
N ALA A 85 -2.29 22.98 -28.40
CA ALA A 85 -1.95 21.67 -28.97
C ALA A 85 -2.34 20.48 -28.04
N PRO A 86 -3.61 20.37 -27.64
CA PRO A 86 -4.04 19.49 -26.55
C PRO A 86 -3.66 18.02 -26.79
N GLU A 87 -3.71 17.55 -28.04
CA GLU A 87 -3.32 16.20 -28.41
C GLU A 87 -1.83 15.93 -28.15
N ILE A 88 -0.95 16.84 -28.57
CA ILE A 88 0.50 16.73 -28.35
C ILE A 88 0.82 16.79 -26.85
N VAL A 89 0.18 17.69 -26.12
CA VAL A 89 0.31 17.84 -24.67
C VAL A 89 -0.12 16.55 -23.97
N GLN A 90 -1.26 15.97 -24.33
CA GLN A 90 -1.79 14.74 -23.75
C GLN A 90 -0.89 13.54 -24.03
N ILE A 91 -0.42 13.36 -25.27
CA ILE A 91 0.49 12.27 -25.65
C ILE A 91 1.79 12.38 -24.85
N THR A 92 2.37 13.58 -24.78
CA THR A 92 3.61 13.84 -24.07
C THR A 92 3.46 13.64 -22.57
N TYR A 93 2.36 14.12 -21.97
CA TYR A 93 2.05 13.91 -20.57
C TYR A 93 1.93 12.43 -20.23
N THR A 94 1.20 11.67 -21.06
CA THR A 94 1.02 10.23 -20.88
C THR A 94 2.34 9.48 -21.00
N ALA A 95 3.15 9.81 -22.01
CA ALA A 95 4.46 9.22 -22.23
C ALA A 95 5.43 9.55 -21.07
N LEU A 96 5.45 10.80 -20.60
CA LEU A 96 6.31 11.24 -19.51
C LEU A 96 5.92 10.57 -18.19
N LEU A 97 4.64 10.57 -17.83
CA LEU A 97 4.18 9.89 -16.62
C LEU A 97 4.37 8.37 -16.73
N GLY A 98 4.15 7.79 -17.90
CA GLY A 98 4.44 6.39 -18.18
C GLY A 98 5.91 6.06 -17.96
N ALA A 99 6.83 6.92 -18.44
CA ALA A 99 8.26 6.76 -18.25
C ALA A 99 8.66 6.88 -16.77
N VAL A 100 8.13 7.85 -16.03
CA VAL A 100 8.39 8.00 -14.59
C VAL A 100 7.84 6.81 -13.81
N ALA A 101 6.63 6.33 -14.13
CA ALA A 101 6.04 5.16 -13.50
C ALA A 101 6.87 3.90 -13.77
N LEU A 102 7.31 3.69 -15.01
CA LEU A 102 8.17 2.57 -15.39
C LEU A 102 9.53 2.66 -14.69
N ALA A 103 10.17 3.82 -14.69
CA ALA A 103 11.43 4.04 -14.00
C ALA A 103 11.31 3.76 -12.50
N SER A 104 10.22 4.21 -11.87
CA SER A 104 9.94 3.96 -10.46
C SER A 104 9.71 2.47 -10.20
N ALA A 105 8.92 1.79 -11.03
CA ALA A 105 8.68 0.36 -10.92
C ALA A 105 9.97 -0.45 -11.04
N LEU A 106 10.86 -0.08 -11.97
CA LEU A 106 12.16 -0.71 -12.13
C LEU A 106 13.10 -0.41 -10.95
N ALA A 107 13.15 0.84 -10.48
CA ALA A 107 13.96 1.23 -9.34
C ALA A 107 13.57 0.46 -8.08
N PHE A 108 12.27 0.34 -7.79
CA PHE A 108 11.79 -0.44 -6.66
C PHE A 108 11.90 -1.95 -6.87
N GLY A 109 11.58 -2.45 -8.06
CA GLY A 109 11.64 -3.88 -8.38
C GLY A 109 13.05 -4.43 -8.34
N LEU A 110 14.00 -3.76 -8.99
CA LEU A 110 15.41 -4.17 -9.00
C LEU A 110 16.10 -3.82 -7.67
N GLY A 111 15.82 -2.64 -7.10
CA GLY A 111 16.43 -2.19 -5.85
C GLY A 111 15.98 -2.97 -4.62
N GLY A 112 14.73 -3.46 -4.59
CA GLY A 112 14.18 -4.26 -3.50
C GLY A 112 14.45 -5.78 -3.62
N ARG A 113 15.01 -6.24 -4.75
CA ARG A 113 15.19 -7.67 -5.05
C ARG A 113 15.96 -8.42 -3.96
N GLU A 114 17.07 -7.84 -3.50
CA GLU A 114 17.94 -8.47 -2.50
C GLU A 114 17.22 -8.60 -1.14
N VAL A 115 16.58 -7.51 -0.71
CA VAL A 115 15.81 -7.47 0.55
C VAL A 115 14.65 -8.47 0.50
N ALA A 116 13.93 -8.54 -0.62
CA ALA A 116 12.87 -9.53 -0.82
C ALA A 116 13.41 -10.97 -0.76
N GLY A 117 14.59 -11.22 -1.35
CA GLY A 117 15.26 -12.52 -1.29
C GLY A 117 15.61 -12.93 0.14
N GLN A 118 16.20 -12.02 0.92
CA GLN A 118 16.56 -12.28 2.32
C GLN A 118 15.32 -12.53 3.18
N MET A 119 14.29 -11.69 3.04
CA MET A 119 13.04 -11.83 3.80
C MET A 119 12.35 -13.17 3.53
N LEU A 120 12.35 -13.62 2.27
CA LEU A 120 11.79 -14.91 1.88
C LEU A 120 12.64 -16.08 2.40
N GLY A 121 13.96 -15.95 2.36
CA GLY A 121 14.90 -16.93 2.91
C GLY A 121 14.74 -17.13 4.42
N ASP A 122 14.62 -16.04 5.17
CA ASP A 122 14.41 -16.08 6.63
C ASP A 122 13.05 -16.69 6.99
N ALA A 123 12.00 -16.32 6.25
CA ALA A 123 10.68 -16.90 6.42
C ALA A 123 10.69 -18.41 6.13
N TYR A 124 11.40 -18.83 5.08
CA TYR A 124 11.54 -20.24 4.74
C TYR A 124 12.29 -21.03 5.82
N ARG A 125 13.39 -20.49 6.35
CA ARG A 125 14.19 -21.13 7.41
C ARG A 125 13.39 -21.27 8.71
N LYS A 126 12.73 -20.21 9.17
CA LYS A 126 11.84 -20.27 10.35
C LYS A 126 10.72 -21.29 10.17
N GLY A 127 10.17 -21.39 8.96
CA GLY A 127 9.15 -22.39 8.64
C GLY A 127 9.66 -23.84 8.71
N GLN A 128 10.91 -24.09 8.36
CA GLN A 128 11.55 -25.41 8.49
C GLN A 128 11.81 -25.75 9.98
N GLU A 129 12.40 -24.82 10.73
CA GLU A 129 12.69 -25.01 12.16
C GLU A 129 11.41 -25.32 12.97
N GLN A 130 10.31 -24.63 12.69
CA GLN A 130 9.02 -24.91 13.33
C GLN A 130 8.48 -26.29 12.96
N LYS A 131 8.64 -26.75 11.72
CA LYS A 131 8.21 -28.10 11.32
C LYS A 131 9.01 -29.18 12.03
N ASP A 132 10.31 -28.97 12.22
CA ASP A 132 11.17 -29.94 12.90
C ASP A 132 10.89 -29.99 14.40
N GLN A 133 10.64 -28.84 15.04
CA GLN A 133 10.16 -28.79 16.43
C GLN A 133 8.79 -29.45 16.61
N VAL A 134 7.84 -29.17 15.69
CA VAL A 134 6.51 -29.81 15.72
C VAL A 134 6.62 -31.32 15.55
N LYS A 135 7.51 -31.82 14.68
CA LYS A 135 7.74 -33.27 14.54
C LYS A 135 8.35 -33.88 15.82
N ALA A 136 9.31 -33.19 16.44
CA ALA A 136 9.93 -33.64 17.69
C ALA A 136 8.92 -33.69 18.86
N ASP A 137 8.08 -32.67 18.98
CA ASP A 137 7.02 -32.60 19.99
C ASP A 137 5.94 -33.67 19.77
N VAL A 138 5.56 -33.91 18.51
CA VAL A 138 4.61 -34.97 18.14
C VAL A 138 5.16 -36.35 18.46
N GLN A 139 6.45 -36.60 18.18
CA GLN A 139 7.07 -37.89 18.48
C GLN A 139 7.14 -38.12 19.99
N THR A 140 7.58 -37.11 20.75
CA THR A 140 7.61 -37.15 22.22
C THR A 140 6.21 -37.36 22.81
N GLY A 141 5.19 -36.74 22.22
CA GLY A 141 3.79 -36.93 22.61
C GLY A 141 3.28 -38.35 22.37
N LYS A 142 3.67 -38.98 21.24
CA LYS A 142 3.32 -40.38 20.94
C LYS A 142 3.98 -41.34 21.92
N ASP A 143 5.27 -41.16 22.20
CA ASP A 143 6.03 -42.05 23.08
C ASP A 143 5.46 -41.99 24.52
N ARG A 144 5.19 -40.78 25.03
CA ARG A 144 4.54 -40.60 26.34
C ARG A 144 3.13 -41.19 26.39
N GLY A 145 2.35 -41.05 25.31
CA GLY A 145 1.02 -41.63 25.20
C GLY A 145 1.03 -43.16 25.24
N GLN A 146 2.02 -43.78 24.59
CA GLN A 146 2.22 -45.24 24.63
C GLN A 146 2.61 -45.73 26.02
N GLU A 147 3.59 -45.09 26.68
CA GLU A 147 3.96 -45.45 28.05
C GLU A 147 2.81 -45.31 29.04
N GLN A 148 2.00 -44.26 28.92
CA GLN A 148 0.81 -44.07 29.77
C GLN A 148 -0.25 -45.13 29.51
N ALA A 149 -0.47 -45.51 28.25
CA ALA A 149 -1.37 -46.59 27.88
C ALA A 149 -0.89 -47.95 28.42
N GLU A 150 0.41 -48.23 28.38
CA GLU A 150 0.99 -49.46 28.94
C GLU A 150 0.90 -49.49 30.47
N ARG A 151 1.24 -48.39 31.14
CA ARG A 151 1.06 -48.26 32.61
C ARG A 151 -0.40 -48.39 33.02
N GLY A 152 -1.32 -47.84 32.24
CA GLY A 152 -2.76 -47.98 32.45
C GLY A 152 -3.23 -49.42 32.32
N LYS A 153 -2.74 -50.15 31.30
CA LYS A 153 -3.02 -51.58 31.13
C LYS A 153 -2.45 -52.43 32.26
N GLN A 154 -1.24 -52.12 32.75
CA GLN A 154 -0.62 -52.83 33.87
C GLN A 154 -1.38 -52.58 35.18
N ARG A 155 -1.75 -51.33 35.47
CA ARG A 155 -2.59 -51.00 36.65
C ARG A 155 -3.95 -51.69 36.58
N ALA A 156 -4.60 -51.69 35.42
CA ALA A 156 -5.85 -52.40 35.22
C ALA A 156 -5.71 -53.93 35.40
N GLN A 157 -4.60 -54.52 34.96
CA GLN A 157 -4.33 -55.96 35.21
C GLN A 157 -4.02 -56.26 36.68
N GLN A 158 -3.39 -55.32 37.39
CA GLN A 158 -3.09 -55.46 38.81
C GLN A 158 -4.36 -55.34 39.66
N GLU A 159 -5.24 -54.37 39.37
CA GLU A 159 -6.56 -54.24 40.01
C GLU A 159 -7.49 -55.43 39.70
N VAL A 160 -7.45 -55.98 38.48
CA VAL A 160 -8.23 -57.18 38.11
C VAL A 160 -7.66 -58.47 38.73
N GLY A 161 -6.36 -58.50 39.05
CA GLY A 161 -5.70 -59.61 39.74
C GLY A 161 -5.93 -59.63 41.25
N ASP A 162 -5.95 -58.46 41.89
CA ASP A 162 -6.08 -58.31 43.35
C ASP A 162 -7.50 -58.55 43.86
N GLY A 163 -8.51 -58.21 43.04
CA GLY A 163 -9.94 -58.44 43.34
C GLY A 163 -10.39 -59.91 43.46
N ARG A 164 -9.50 -60.91 43.28
CA ARG A 164 -9.79 -62.33 43.54
C ARG A 164 -9.27 -62.84 44.90
N GLY A 165 -8.48 -62.06 45.64
CA GLY A 165 -7.84 -62.50 46.89
C GLY A 165 -8.62 -62.22 48.18
N GLU A 166 -9.49 -61.22 48.22
CA GLU A 166 -10.09 -60.72 49.48
C GLU A 166 -11.56 -61.12 49.69
N ARG A 167 -11.89 -62.42 49.56
CA ARG A 167 -13.11 -62.99 50.15
C ARG A 167 -12.79 -64.22 50.99
N GLY A 168 -12.00 -64.02 52.05
CA GLY A 168 -11.60 -65.07 52.96
C GLY A 168 -11.34 -64.56 54.37
N GLY A 169 -12.42 -64.34 55.13
CA GLY A 169 -12.36 -64.47 56.58
C GLY A 169 -12.19 -63.18 57.39
N THR A 170 -13.30 -62.70 57.93
CA THR A 170 -13.40 -62.00 59.22
C THR A 170 -14.87 -62.08 59.63
N GLY A 171 -15.25 -62.38 60.86
CA GLY A 171 -14.52 -62.62 62.08
C GLY A 171 -15.56 -62.94 63.14
N SER A 172 -15.29 -63.96 63.94
CA SER A 172 -16.08 -64.31 65.10
C SER A 172 -15.93 -63.21 66.16
N TYR A 173 -17.03 -62.70 66.71
CA TYR A 173 -17.02 -62.00 67.99
C TYR A 173 -18.07 -62.62 68.92
N ARG A 174 -17.58 -63.13 70.05
CA ARG A 174 -18.30 -63.67 71.20
C ARG A 174 -18.91 -62.54 72.05
N ALA A 175 -19.95 -62.94 72.78
CA ALA A 175 -20.42 -62.49 74.11
C ALA A 175 -21.81 -61.86 74.07
#